data_AF-A0A7S0FCQ1-F1
#
_entry.id   AF-A0A7S0FCQ1-F1
#
_cell.length_a   1.000
_cell.length_b   1.000
_cell.length_c   1.000
_cell.angle_alpha   90.00
_cell.angle_beta   90.00
_cell.angle_gamma   90.00
#
_symmetry.space_group_name_H-M   'P 1'
#
loop_
_entity.id
_entity.type
_entity.pdbx_description
1 polymer ?
#
loop_
_entity_poly.entity_id
_entity_poly.type
_entity_poly.pdbx_seq_one_letter_code
_entity_poly.pdbx_strand_id
1 'polypeptide(L)'
;WYRLQFDAAPGFSGAERNSRMLLHFGAVDWQAAVYLNQALLGNHTGGYDGFSFDVTDSLRSAGNELLVRVFDPSNDGAQPNGKQRISALDSPGGDTYSPNSGIWQTVWLEAVPAKYIRSLKIDQASRDTVTVSADIAGGGPVSFVVLDGSRALASASGKAGQAVAIRVPSPKAWSPDSPHLYDLKVTAGDDEVLSYFGLRTFELVQTAALLGNGTARPMLNGEFTFMAGFLDQSWWPDGQYTAPTDDALAYDLQATKMFGLNMIRLHQKINPERWYYHADRLGLVVFQDLVQKYGGASKATVELFVGDMRAAITGRRNHPCIVQWTTFNEGDCWRVFNTKPYNVEGITKLAKELDPTRLVDTDSGGPANNFHLADVNDIHSYPYPGNPQPSHTQ
;
A
#
# COMPACT_ATOMS: atom_id res chain seq x y z
N TRP A 1 24.91 -1.17 8.22
CA TRP A 1 24.64 -2.23 9.21
C TRP A 1 23.92 -1.62 10.39
N TYR A 2 22.85 -2.25 10.87
CA TYR A 2 22.17 -1.92 12.11
C TYR A 2 22.44 -3.03 13.13
N ARG A 3 22.48 -2.65 14.41
CA ARG A 3 22.66 -3.57 15.54
C ARG A 3 21.75 -3.16 16.67
N LEU A 4 21.02 -4.12 17.21
CA LEU A 4 20.21 -3.95 18.42
C LEU A 4 20.50 -5.10 19.37
N GLN A 5 20.82 -4.77 20.62
CA GLN A 5 20.83 -5.72 21.72
C GLN A 5 19.55 -5.57 22.51
N PHE A 6 18.90 -6.69 22.84
CA PHE A 6 17.63 -6.67 23.55
C PHE A 6 17.40 -7.94 24.35
N ASP A 7 16.62 -7.80 25.41
CA ASP A 7 16.02 -8.93 26.12
C ASP A 7 14.61 -9.15 25.59
N ALA A 8 14.18 -10.40 25.48
CA ALA A 8 12.82 -10.69 25.08
C ALA A 8 11.88 -10.23 26.20
N ALA A 9 10.75 -9.62 25.83
CA ALA A 9 9.72 -9.30 26.80
C ALA A 9 9.24 -10.58 27.52
N PRO A 10 8.74 -10.48 28.77
CA PRO A 10 8.08 -11.61 29.42
C PRO A 10 7.01 -12.21 28.49
N GLY A 11 7.02 -13.54 28.32
CA GLY A 11 6.15 -14.27 27.39
C GLY A 11 6.68 -14.46 25.97
N PHE A 12 7.82 -13.85 25.61
CA PHE A 12 8.41 -13.96 24.27
C PHE A 12 9.60 -14.92 24.16
N SER A 13 9.96 -15.65 25.22
CA SER A 13 11.10 -16.59 25.17
C SER A 13 10.82 -17.93 25.85
N GLY A 14 11.12 -19.02 25.12
CA GLY A 14 11.18 -20.43 25.51
C GLY A 14 10.60 -20.89 26.86
N ALA A 15 9.49 -21.63 26.78
CA ALA A 15 8.81 -22.51 27.76
C ALA A 15 7.31 -22.19 27.99
N GLU A 16 6.79 -21.10 27.42
CA GLU A 16 5.35 -20.96 27.20
C GLU A 16 4.96 -21.83 26.01
N ARG A 17 4.68 -23.11 26.31
CA ARG A 17 4.39 -24.16 25.31
C ARG A 17 3.11 -23.80 24.56
N ASN A 18 3.24 -23.12 23.43
CA ASN A 18 2.40 -23.23 22.21
C ASN A 18 2.43 -21.97 21.31
N SER A 19 3.28 -20.99 21.58
CA SER A 19 3.41 -19.79 20.73
C SER A 19 4.62 -19.84 19.77
N ARG A 20 4.48 -19.20 18.62
CA ARG A 20 5.53 -18.88 17.64
C ARG A 20 5.90 -17.42 17.76
N MET A 21 7.19 -17.12 17.62
CA MET A 21 7.72 -15.76 17.67
C MET A 21 8.13 -15.33 16.28
N LEU A 22 7.48 -14.30 15.76
CA LEU A 22 7.74 -13.76 14.43
C LEU A 22 8.42 -12.40 14.55
N LEU A 23 9.56 -12.24 13.88
CA LEU A 23 10.24 -10.95 13.75
C LEU A 23 9.83 -10.31 12.43
N HIS A 24 9.20 -9.15 12.48
CA HIS A 24 8.66 -8.44 11.33
C HIS A 24 9.46 -7.19 11.01
N PHE A 25 9.56 -6.90 9.72
CA PHE A 25 10.06 -5.66 9.15
C PHE A 25 8.99 -5.07 8.24
N GLY A 26 8.61 -3.81 8.45
CA GLY A 26 7.61 -3.14 7.63
C GLY A 26 8.12 -2.81 6.21
N ALA A 27 9.39 -2.41 6.10
CA ALA A 27 10.13 -2.22 4.86
C ALA A 27 11.60 -1.89 5.17
N VAL A 28 12.51 -2.36 4.31
CA VAL A 28 13.95 -2.07 4.38
C VAL A 28 14.45 -1.78 2.98
N ASP A 29 14.98 -0.58 2.73
CA ASP A 29 15.43 -0.18 1.40
C ASP A 29 16.94 -0.43 1.20
N TRP A 30 17.40 -1.37 0.38
CA TRP A 30 16.64 -2.21 -0.56
C TRP A 30 16.86 -3.72 -0.40
N GLN A 31 18.11 -4.14 -0.15
CA GLN A 31 18.45 -5.55 0.09
C GLN A 31 18.87 -5.74 1.55
N ALA A 32 18.16 -6.59 2.27
CA ALA A 32 18.42 -6.88 3.67
C ALA A 32 18.96 -8.29 3.86
N ALA A 33 19.94 -8.46 4.74
CA ALA A 33 20.31 -9.74 5.34
C ALA A 33 20.17 -9.62 6.86
N VAL A 34 19.35 -10.48 7.46
CA VAL A 34 18.97 -10.38 8.87
C VAL A 34 19.57 -11.54 9.67
N TYR A 35 20.21 -11.22 10.78
CA TYR A 35 20.82 -12.19 11.68
C TYR A 35 20.27 -12.00 13.09
N LEU A 36 19.99 -13.10 13.77
CA LEU A 36 19.69 -13.11 15.19
C LEU A 36 20.68 -14.03 15.89
N ASN A 37 21.33 -13.53 16.95
CA ASN A 37 22.28 -14.31 17.75
C ASN A 37 23.38 -14.97 16.90
N GLN A 38 23.93 -14.19 15.95
CA GLN A 38 24.95 -14.58 14.96
C GLN A 38 24.48 -15.57 13.86
N ALA A 39 23.25 -16.10 13.95
CA ALA A 39 22.69 -16.96 12.92
C ALA A 39 21.97 -16.13 11.85
N LEU A 40 22.22 -16.42 10.57
CA LEU A 40 21.47 -15.83 9.46
C LEU A 40 20.04 -16.37 9.47
N LEU A 41 19.05 -15.48 9.58
CA LEU A 41 17.64 -15.82 9.44
C LEU A 41 17.23 -15.90 7.97
N GLY A 42 17.71 -14.97 7.14
CA GLY A 42 17.42 -14.93 5.72
C GLY A 42 17.73 -13.57 5.08
N ASN A 43 17.32 -13.44 3.81
CA ASN A 43 17.47 -12.21 3.03
C ASN A 43 16.12 -11.73 2.50
N HIS A 44 16.00 -10.43 2.28
CA HIS A 44 14.88 -9.77 1.59
C HIS A 44 15.39 -8.88 0.46
N THR A 45 14.60 -8.72 -0.61
CA THR A 45 14.85 -7.79 -1.71
C THR A 45 13.53 -7.14 -2.07
N GLY A 46 13.46 -5.83 -1.93
CA GLY A 46 12.23 -5.05 -2.05
C GLY A 46 12.25 -3.91 -1.03
N GLY A 47 12.04 -2.67 -1.48
CA GLY A 47 12.30 -1.48 -0.67
C GLY A 47 11.08 -0.94 0.07
N TYR A 48 9.90 -1.44 -0.27
CA TYR A 48 8.61 -0.83 0.06
C TYR A 48 7.59 -1.84 0.60
N ASP A 49 8.01 -3.08 0.81
CA ASP A 49 7.18 -4.18 1.27
C ASP A 49 7.74 -4.82 2.56
N GLY A 50 6.82 -5.44 3.31
CA GLY A 50 7.13 -6.06 4.59
C GLY A 50 7.49 -7.53 4.45
N PHE A 51 8.32 -8.02 5.38
CA PHE A 51 8.73 -9.42 5.47
C PHE A 51 8.91 -9.84 6.93
N SER A 52 8.92 -11.15 7.19
CA SER A 52 9.10 -11.68 8.54
C SER A 52 9.87 -12.99 8.58
N PHE A 53 10.40 -13.31 9.77
CA PHE A 53 11.07 -14.58 10.05
C PHE A 53 10.50 -15.21 11.31
N ASP A 54 10.27 -16.52 11.30
CA ASP A 54 10.03 -17.28 12.52
C ASP A 54 11.34 -17.41 13.29
N VAL A 55 11.42 -16.76 14.45
CA VAL A 55 12.59 -16.73 15.33
C VAL A 55 12.40 -17.57 16.59
N THR A 56 11.33 -18.37 16.66
CA THR A 56 10.93 -19.15 17.86
C THR A 56 12.11 -19.91 18.47
N ASP A 57 12.88 -20.61 17.64
CA ASP A 57 13.97 -21.48 18.09
C ASP A 57 15.29 -20.73 18.33
N SER A 58 15.41 -19.50 17.82
CA SER A 58 16.63 -18.69 17.89
C SER A 58 16.58 -17.61 18.98
N LEU A 59 15.37 -17.23 19.40
CA LEU A 59 15.13 -16.17 20.37
C LEU A 59 15.40 -16.66 21.80
N ARG A 60 16.20 -15.88 22.54
CA ARG A 60 16.58 -16.14 23.94
C ARG A 60 15.76 -15.23 24.86
N SER A 61 15.70 -15.55 26.14
CA SER A 61 15.07 -14.68 27.14
C SER A 61 15.81 -13.36 27.33
N ALA A 62 17.14 -13.41 27.29
CA ALA A 62 18.00 -12.25 27.45
C ALA A 62 19.23 -12.34 26.55
N GLY A 63 19.87 -11.19 26.32
CA GLY A 63 21.11 -11.09 25.56
C GLY A 63 20.96 -11.46 24.09
N ASN A 64 19.82 -11.11 23.49
CA ASN A 64 19.66 -11.25 22.05
C ASN A 64 20.43 -10.16 21.31
N GLU A 65 20.94 -10.52 20.14
CA GLU A 65 21.54 -9.57 19.21
C GLU A 65 20.89 -9.69 17.84
N LEU A 66 20.24 -8.62 17.39
CA LEU A 66 19.74 -8.46 16.03
C LEU A 66 20.77 -7.67 15.22
N LEU A 67 21.24 -8.24 14.11
CA LEU A 67 22.06 -7.54 13.11
C LEU A 67 21.31 -7.50 11.79
N VAL A 68 21.30 -6.33 11.16
CA VAL A 68 20.71 -6.14 9.84
C VAL A 68 21.74 -5.49 8.93
N ARG A 69 22.16 -6.22 7.90
CA ARG A 69 22.93 -5.65 6.79
C ARG A 69 21.94 -5.13 5.76
N VAL A 70 22.11 -3.87 5.37
CA VAL A 70 21.35 -3.27 4.29
C VAL A 70 22.30 -2.86 3.18
N PHE A 71 21.94 -3.16 1.94
CA PHE A 71 22.59 -2.66 0.74
C PHE A 71 21.54 -1.98 -0.14
N ASP A 72 21.82 -0.73 -0.50
CA ASP A 72 21.05 0.03 -1.46
C ASP A 72 22.04 0.83 -2.34
N PRO A 73 22.06 0.61 -3.66
CA PRO A 73 22.80 1.44 -4.59
C PRO A 73 22.04 2.73 -4.98
N SER A 74 20.92 3.02 -4.33
CA SER A 74 20.03 4.15 -4.61
C SER A 74 19.70 4.25 -6.10
N ASN A 75 19.94 5.39 -6.75
CA ASN A 75 19.62 5.52 -8.17
C ASN A 75 20.65 4.86 -9.13
N ASP A 76 21.75 4.28 -8.66
CA ASP A 76 22.77 3.63 -9.51
C ASP A 76 22.46 2.16 -9.82
N GLY A 77 21.57 1.52 -9.05
CA GLY A 77 21.13 0.15 -9.32
C GLY A 77 19.91 0.04 -10.23
N ALA A 78 19.44 -1.19 -10.47
CA ALA A 78 18.30 -1.46 -11.34
C ALA A 78 16.93 -1.42 -10.63
N GLN A 79 16.93 -1.34 -9.30
CA GLN A 79 15.74 -1.43 -8.46
C GLN A 79 14.82 -0.22 -8.60
N PRO A 80 13.50 -0.39 -8.37
CA PRO A 80 12.60 0.74 -8.16
C PRO A 80 13.09 1.64 -7.03
N ASN A 81 13.14 2.94 -7.28
CA ASN A 81 13.64 3.94 -6.33
C ASN A 81 12.73 5.18 -6.23
N GLY A 82 11.64 5.26 -7.00
CA GLY A 82 10.80 6.46 -7.07
C GLY A 82 11.61 7.69 -7.50
N LYS A 83 11.15 8.90 -7.16
CA LYS A 83 11.84 10.17 -7.46
C LYS A 83 13.10 10.42 -6.60
N GLN A 84 13.87 9.38 -6.25
CA GLN A 84 15.10 9.50 -5.44
C GLN A 84 16.35 9.62 -6.32
N ARG A 85 17.27 10.56 -6.00
CA ARG A 85 18.59 10.65 -6.65
C ARG A 85 19.70 11.10 -5.71
N ILE A 86 20.85 10.43 -5.76
CA ILE A 86 22.09 10.81 -5.06
C ILE A 86 22.47 12.27 -5.35
N SER A 87 22.31 12.73 -6.59
CA SER A 87 22.62 14.12 -6.96
C SER A 87 21.79 15.17 -6.19
N ALA A 88 20.62 14.80 -5.65
CA ALA A 88 19.79 15.70 -4.85
C ALA A 88 20.37 15.97 -3.45
N LEU A 89 21.42 15.26 -3.02
CA LEU A 89 22.17 15.57 -1.80
C LEU A 89 23.04 16.82 -2.00
N ASP A 90 23.71 16.92 -3.14
CA ASP A 90 24.66 18.01 -3.44
C ASP A 90 24.01 19.16 -4.21
N SER A 91 22.94 18.90 -4.93
CA SER A 91 22.24 19.86 -5.78
C SER A 91 20.73 19.66 -5.68
N PRO A 92 20.12 20.04 -4.54
CA PRO A 92 18.67 19.93 -4.36
C PRO A 92 17.93 20.81 -5.37
N GLY A 93 16.91 20.26 -6.01
CA GLY A 93 16.08 20.96 -7.00
C GLY A 93 15.49 20.02 -8.06
N GLY A 94 14.60 20.56 -8.89
CA GLY A 94 13.88 19.80 -9.92
C GLY A 94 12.73 18.97 -9.35
N ASP A 95 12.50 17.79 -9.94
CA ASP A 95 11.43 16.84 -9.63
C ASP A 95 11.93 15.63 -8.83
N THR A 96 13.11 15.71 -8.22
CA THR A 96 13.74 14.61 -7.46
C THR A 96 14.14 15.00 -6.05
N TYR A 97 14.19 14.01 -5.18
CA TYR A 97 14.38 14.14 -3.74
C TYR A 97 15.62 13.36 -3.27
N SER A 98 16.08 13.72 -2.07
CA SER A 98 17.18 13.04 -1.40
C SER A 98 16.89 11.54 -1.28
N PRO A 99 17.87 10.67 -1.58
CA PRO A 99 17.71 9.25 -1.46
C PRO A 99 17.69 8.84 0.01
N ASN A 100 16.85 7.86 0.30
CA ASN A 100 16.67 7.20 1.57
C ASN A 100 17.12 5.73 1.44
N SER A 101 17.71 5.18 2.50
CA SER A 101 18.11 3.78 2.57
C SER A 101 17.95 3.28 4.01
N GLY A 102 17.95 1.97 4.19
CA GLY A 102 17.92 1.36 5.50
C GLY A 102 16.53 0.94 5.94
N ILE A 103 16.40 0.68 7.24
CA ILE A 103 15.14 0.31 7.86
C ILE A 103 14.32 1.60 8.04
N TRP A 104 13.27 1.78 7.24
CA TRP A 104 12.48 3.03 7.23
C TRP A 104 11.02 2.85 7.66
N GLN A 105 10.57 1.61 7.82
CA GLN A 105 9.32 1.29 8.51
C GLN A 105 9.57 0.40 9.74
N THR A 106 8.55 0.29 10.59
CA THR A 106 8.61 -0.37 11.91
C THR A 106 9.19 -1.78 11.86
N VAL A 107 9.98 -2.12 12.88
CA VAL A 107 10.43 -3.49 13.19
C VAL A 107 9.80 -3.90 14.50
N TRP A 108 9.15 -5.06 14.55
CA TRP A 108 8.51 -5.55 15.77
C TRP A 108 8.61 -7.06 15.91
N LEU A 109 8.43 -7.54 17.13
CA LEU A 109 8.32 -8.95 17.46
C LEU A 109 6.87 -9.25 17.81
N GLU A 110 6.33 -10.34 17.26
CA GLU A 110 4.95 -10.76 17.44
C GLU A 110 4.89 -12.19 17.98
N ALA A 111 4.10 -12.39 19.04
CA ALA A 111 3.82 -13.70 19.60
C ALA A 111 2.47 -14.17 19.07
N VAL A 112 2.45 -15.29 18.35
CA VAL A 112 1.23 -15.88 17.78
C VAL A 112 1.08 -17.34 18.23
N PRO A 113 -0.11 -17.94 18.26
CA PRO A 113 -0.25 -19.37 18.56
C PRO A 113 0.40 -20.27 17.48
N ALA A 114 0.56 -21.56 17.74
CA ALA A 114 1.12 -22.51 16.77
C ALA A 114 0.34 -22.58 15.44
N LYS A 115 -0.97 -22.35 15.49
CA LYS A 115 -1.83 -22.08 14.34
C LYS A 115 -2.26 -20.63 14.43
N TYR A 116 -1.93 -19.84 13.41
CA TYR A 116 -2.16 -18.40 13.43
C TYR A 116 -2.56 -17.90 12.05
N ILE A 117 -3.26 -16.77 12.03
CA ILE A 117 -3.71 -16.07 10.85
C ILE A 117 -2.50 -15.32 10.27
N ARG A 118 -2.10 -15.68 9.05
CA ARG A 118 -0.96 -15.05 8.36
C ARG A 118 -1.34 -13.80 7.61
N SER A 119 -2.51 -13.82 6.96
CA SER A 119 -2.99 -12.70 6.17
C SER A 119 -4.50 -12.78 5.95
N LEU A 120 -5.09 -11.62 5.66
CA LEU A 120 -6.49 -11.49 5.26
C LEU A 120 -6.55 -10.93 3.83
N LYS A 121 -7.52 -11.42 3.05
CA LYS A 121 -8.01 -10.74 1.85
C LYS A 121 -9.44 -10.29 2.12
N ILE A 122 -9.68 -9.00 1.98
CA ILE A 122 -10.96 -8.35 2.21
C ILE A 122 -11.37 -7.66 0.91
N ASP A 123 -12.34 -8.25 0.22
CA ASP A 123 -13.01 -7.64 -0.93
C ASP A 123 -14.26 -6.91 -0.44
N GLN A 124 -14.20 -5.59 -0.52
CA GLN A 124 -15.22 -4.66 -0.03
C GLN A 124 -15.81 -3.80 -1.17
N ALA A 125 -15.55 -4.17 -2.42
CA ALA A 125 -16.04 -3.45 -3.59
C ALA A 125 -17.52 -3.75 -3.88
N SER A 126 -18.38 -3.41 -2.93
CA SER A 126 -19.80 -3.74 -2.91
C SER A 126 -20.58 -2.73 -2.07
N ARG A 127 -21.90 -2.70 -2.28
CA ARG A 127 -22.83 -1.84 -1.53
C ARG A 127 -23.35 -2.51 -0.25
N ASP A 128 -23.28 -3.84 -0.15
CA ASP A 128 -23.91 -4.57 0.96
C ASP A 128 -23.21 -5.85 1.41
N THR A 129 -22.17 -6.30 0.71
CA THR A 129 -21.56 -7.61 0.95
C THR A 129 -20.04 -7.49 0.95
N VAL A 130 -19.39 -8.01 1.99
CA VAL A 130 -17.93 -8.15 2.03
C VAL A 130 -17.57 -9.62 1.77
N THR A 131 -16.56 -9.87 0.94
CA THR A 131 -16.01 -11.22 0.73
C THR A 131 -14.64 -11.31 1.38
N VAL A 132 -14.49 -12.25 2.32
CA VAL A 132 -13.29 -12.39 3.13
C VAL A 132 -12.67 -13.78 2.98
N SER A 133 -11.34 -13.85 3.04
CA SER A 133 -10.61 -15.11 3.20
C SER A 133 -9.38 -14.88 4.07
N ALA A 134 -8.99 -15.88 4.86
CA ALA A 134 -7.79 -15.83 5.70
C ALA A 134 -6.82 -16.95 5.31
N ASP A 135 -5.52 -16.63 5.17
CA ASP A 135 -4.47 -17.64 5.17
C ASP A 135 -4.11 -17.99 6.62
N ILE A 136 -4.00 -19.28 6.93
CA ILE A 136 -3.80 -19.77 8.29
C ILE A 136 -2.66 -20.77 8.28
N ALA A 137 -1.64 -20.52 9.11
CA ALA A 137 -0.56 -21.46 9.33
C ALA A 137 -1.11 -22.80 9.85
N GLY A 138 -0.91 -23.87 9.09
CA GLY A 138 -1.44 -25.21 9.41
C GLY A 138 -2.91 -25.44 9.01
N GLY A 139 -3.55 -24.46 8.38
CA GLY A 139 -4.94 -24.52 7.91
C GLY A 139 -5.98 -24.69 9.03
N GLY A 140 -7.22 -24.96 8.65
CA GLY A 140 -8.31 -25.23 9.59
C GLY A 140 -9.54 -24.34 9.39
N PRO A 141 -10.53 -24.44 10.30
CA PRO A 141 -11.70 -23.58 10.28
C PRO A 141 -11.35 -22.15 10.70
N VAL A 142 -12.13 -21.20 10.19
CA VAL A 142 -12.04 -19.77 10.52
C VAL A 142 -13.43 -19.19 10.68
N SER A 143 -13.60 -18.28 11.64
CA SER A 143 -14.82 -17.51 11.86
C SER A 143 -14.56 -16.03 11.61
N PHE A 144 -15.55 -15.37 11.01
CA PHE A 144 -15.57 -13.96 10.71
C PHE A 144 -16.81 -13.34 11.35
N VAL A 145 -16.64 -12.24 12.07
CA VAL A 145 -17.74 -11.47 12.66
C VAL A 145 -17.60 -10.01 12.23
N VAL A 146 -18.64 -9.48 11.59
CA VAL A 146 -18.75 -8.06 11.22
C VAL A 146 -19.41 -7.30 12.36
N LEU A 147 -18.76 -6.23 12.81
CA LEU A 147 -19.28 -5.36 13.86
C LEU A 147 -19.41 -3.90 13.40
N ASP A 148 -20.39 -3.19 13.96
CA ASP A 148 -20.55 -1.73 13.87
C ASP A 148 -20.48 -1.19 15.30
N GLY A 149 -19.29 -0.74 15.71
CA GLY A 149 -18.95 -0.53 17.11
C GLY A 149 -19.04 -1.83 17.90
N SER A 150 -19.74 -1.82 19.04
CA SER A 150 -19.88 -3.01 19.89
C SER A 150 -20.95 -4.01 19.40
N ARG A 151 -21.68 -3.72 18.32
CA ARG A 151 -22.81 -4.53 17.84
C ARG A 151 -22.37 -5.47 16.72
N ALA A 152 -22.47 -6.78 16.94
CA ALA A 152 -22.33 -7.78 15.89
C ALA A 152 -23.51 -7.69 14.90
N LEU A 153 -23.22 -7.54 13.61
CA LEU A 153 -24.23 -7.41 12.55
C LEU A 153 -24.45 -8.71 11.79
N ALA A 154 -23.35 -9.41 11.49
CA ALA A 154 -23.35 -10.63 10.71
C ALA A 154 -22.12 -11.47 11.06
N SER A 155 -22.20 -12.76 10.81
CA SER A 155 -21.08 -13.67 11.00
C SER A 155 -21.11 -14.76 9.95
N ALA A 156 -19.94 -15.26 9.57
CA ALA A 156 -19.80 -16.43 8.74
C ALA A 156 -18.57 -17.24 9.16
N SER A 157 -18.50 -18.48 8.70
CA SER A 157 -17.34 -19.35 8.94
C SER A 157 -16.94 -20.05 7.65
N GLY A 158 -15.67 -20.37 7.53
CA GLY A 158 -15.10 -21.07 6.38
C GLY A 158 -13.89 -21.89 6.76
N LYS A 159 -13.09 -22.24 5.75
CA LYS A 159 -11.77 -22.86 5.92
C LYS A 159 -10.68 -21.89 5.48
N ALA A 160 -9.46 -22.11 5.96
CA ALA A 160 -8.26 -21.40 5.49
C ALA A 160 -8.21 -21.33 3.94
N GLY A 161 -7.96 -20.14 3.41
CA GLY A 161 -7.89 -19.85 1.97
C GLY A 161 -9.25 -19.81 1.24
N GLN A 162 -10.35 -20.21 1.87
CA GLN A 162 -11.68 -20.17 1.26
C GLN A 162 -12.29 -18.78 1.37
N ALA A 163 -12.74 -18.22 0.25
CA ALA A 163 -13.52 -16.99 0.23
C ALA A 163 -14.94 -17.22 0.76
N VAL A 164 -15.38 -16.34 1.65
CA VAL A 164 -16.70 -16.37 2.30
C VAL A 164 -17.34 -14.99 2.15
N ALA A 165 -18.54 -14.94 1.56
CA ALA A 165 -19.32 -13.71 1.42
C ALA A 165 -20.21 -13.49 2.66
N ILE A 166 -20.21 -12.27 3.19
CA ILE A 166 -20.97 -11.86 4.35
C ILE A 166 -21.82 -10.64 3.98
N ARG A 167 -23.14 -10.81 3.94
CA ARG A 167 -24.09 -9.72 3.71
C ARG A 167 -24.24 -8.89 4.99
N VAL A 168 -23.99 -7.59 4.90
CA VAL A 168 -24.16 -6.63 5.98
C VAL A 168 -25.59 -6.07 5.93
N PRO A 169 -26.40 -6.28 6.98
CA PRO A 169 -27.76 -5.74 7.03
C PRO A 169 -27.74 -4.21 7.20
N SER A 170 -28.58 -3.50 6.44
CA SER A 170 -28.67 -2.02 6.45
C SER A 170 -27.28 -1.35 6.32
N PRO A 171 -26.56 -1.62 5.23
CA PRO A 171 -25.17 -1.19 5.07
C PRO A 171 -25.06 0.34 4.99
N LYS A 172 -24.00 0.87 5.59
CA LYS A 172 -23.54 2.24 5.48
C LYS A 172 -22.30 2.20 4.59
N ALA A 173 -22.34 2.97 3.51
CA ALA A 173 -21.22 3.01 2.60
C ALA A 173 -20.09 3.87 3.14
N TRP A 174 -18.86 3.51 2.80
CA TRP A 174 -17.69 4.35 2.95
C TRP A 174 -17.65 5.37 1.80
N SER A 175 -17.37 6.63 2.12
CA SER A 175 -17.08 7.70 1.17
C SER A 175 -16.23 8.79 1.83
N PRO A 176 -15.68 9.75 1.06
CA PRO A 176 -14.99 10.91 1.64
C PRO A 176 -15.83 11.73 2.63
N ASP A 177 -17.14 11.79 2.44
CA ASP A 177 -18.05 12.56 3.30
C ASP A 177 -18.62 11.72 4.45
N SER A 178 -18.63 10.40 4.31
CA SER A 178 -19.10 9.44 5.31
C SER A 178 -18.15 8.23 5.35
N PRO A 179 -16.96 8.34 5.99
CA PRO A 179 -15.95 7.30 6.01
C PRO A 179 -16.29 6.19 7.01
N HIS A 180 -17.44 5.55 6.82
CA HIS A 180 -17.90 4.49 7.71
C HIS A 180 -17.04 3.23 7.52
N LEU A 181 -16.48 2.74 8.62
CA LEU A 181 -15.72 1.50 8.68
C LEU A 181 -16.43 0.52 9.62
N TYR A 182 -16.51 -0.73 9.19
CA TYR A 182 -16.93 -1.85 10.01
C TYR A 182 -15.70 -2.54 10.59
N ASP A 183 -15.81 -3.01 11.83
CA ASP A 183 -14.78 -3.89 12.40
C ASP A 183 -15.01 -5.32 11.89
N LEU A 184 -13.93 -6.01 11.57
CA LEU A 184 -13.92 -7.41 11.19
C LEU A 184 -13.08 -8.18 12.20
N LYS A 185 -13.75 -8.99 13.02
CA LYS A 185 -13.09 -9.91 13.94
C LYS A 185 -12.93 -11.27 13.27
N VAL A 186 -11.70 -11.77 13.25
CA VAL A 186 -11.35 -13.05 12.64
C VAL A 186 -10.77 -13.97 13.70
N THR A 187 -11.31 -15.18 13.83
CA THR A 187 -10.85 -16.16 14.83
C THR A 187 -10.49 -17.47 14.16
N ALA A 188 -9.31 -18.01 14.47
CA ALA A 188 -8.82 -19.29 13.97
C ALA A 188 -8.14 -20.10 15.08
N GLY A 189 -8.86 -21.04 15.68
CA GLY A 189 -8.37 -21.75 16.86
C GLY A 189 -8.24 -20.78 18.04
N ASP A 190 -7.03 -20.67 18.59
CA ASP A 190 -6.70 -19.78 19.71
C ASP A 190 -6.24 -18.38 19.27
N ASP A 191 -6.16 -18.14 17.95
CA ASP A 191 -5.73 -16.86 17.39
C ASP A 191 -6.92 -15.96 17.04
N GLU A 192 -6.78 -14.66 17.31
CA GLU A 192 -7.78 -13.63 17.00
C GLU A 192 -7.11 -12.40 16.41
N VAL A 193 -7.56 -11.98 15.23
CA VAL A 193 -7.13 -10.75 14.56
C VAL A 193 -8.31 -9.81 14.43
N LEU A 194 -8.07 -8.53 14.76
CA LEU A 194 -8.99 -7.44 14.48
C LEU A 194 -8.53 -6.69 13.24
N SER A 195 -9.44 -6.53 12.29
CA SER A 195 -9.26 -5.74 11.08
C SER A 195 -10.50 -4.86 10.85
N TYR A 196 -10.56 -4.17 9.73
CA TYR A 196 -11.70 -3.33 9.37
C TYR A 196 -11.90 -3.32 7.85
N PHE A 197 -13.06 -2.85 7.42
CA PHE A 197 -13.39 -2.66 6.01
C PHE A 197 -14.40 -1.53 5.81
N GLY A 198 -14.43 -0.95 4.61
CA GLY A 198 -15.39 0.06 4.18
C GLY A 198 -16.10 -0.38 2.90
N LEU A 199 -17.42 -0.57 2.97
CA LEU A 199 -18.23 -0.94 1.80
C LEU A 199 -18.33 0.23 0.83
N ARG A 200 -17.77 0.09 -0.37
CA ARG A 200 -17.93 1.09 -1.43
C ARG A 200 -17.77 0.50 -2.82
N THR A 201 -18.40 1.11 -3.81
CA THR A 201 -18.08 0.85 -5.23
C THR A 201 -17.34 2.05 -5.82
N PHE A 202 -16.39 1.81 -6.71
CA PHE A 202 -15.75 2.86 -7.50
C PHE A 202 -15.57 2.37 -8.93
N GLU A 203 -16.27 3.01 -9.86
CA GLU A 203 -16.39 2.52 -11.24
C GLU A 203 -16.50 3.69 -12.23
N LEU A 204 -16.13 3.42 -13.49
CA LEU A 204 -16.36 4.34 -14.59
C LEU A 204 -17.71 4.01 -15.24
N VAL A 205 -18.66 4.93 -15.15
CA VAL A 205 -20.01 4.74 -15.74
C VAL A 205 -20.19 5.69 -16.91
N GLN A 206 -20.64 5.18 -18.05
CA GLN A 206 -21.04 6.03 -19.18
C GLN A 206 -22.32 6.79 -18.83
N THR A 207 -22.23 8.10 -18.69
CA THR A 207 -23.40 8.94 -18.41
C THR A 207 -23.85 9.63 -19.69
N ALA A 208 -24.84 9.06 -20.38
CA ALA A 208 -25.52 9.76 -21.49
C ALA A 208 -26.21 11.06 -21.01
N ALA A 209 -26.56 11.14 -19.73
CA ALA A 209 -27.46 12.15 -19.17
C ALA A 209 -26.81 13.43 -18.63
N LEU A 210 -25.50 13.46 -18.30
CA LEU A 210 -24.91 14.62 -17.59
C LEU A 210 -24.35 15.70 -18.53
N LEU A 211 -23.83 15.33 -19.71
CA LEU A 211 -23.24 16.25 -20.69
C LEU A 211 -23.54 15.88 -22.16
N GLY A 212 -24.41 14.89 -22.40
CA GLY A 212 -24.89 14.54 -23.74
C GLY A 212 -23.87 13.93 -24.71
N ASN A 213 -22.65 13.60 -24.25
CA ASN A 213 -21.54 13.16 -25.12
C ASN A 213 -21.04 11.73 -24.85
N GLY A 214 -21.69 10.96 -23.97
CA GLY A 214 -21.32 9.56 -23.67
C GLY A 214 -19.99 9.37 -22.94
N THR A 215 -19.41 10.42 -22.35
CA THR A 215 -18.15 10.30 -21.59
C THR A 215 -18.35 9.51 -20.29
N ALA A 216 -17.43 8.58 -20.01
CA ALA A 216 -17.40 7.86 -18.74
C ALA A 216 -17.02 8.77 -17.57
N ARG A 217 -17.66 8.59 -16.42
CA ARG A 217 -17.43 9.38 -15.21
C ARG A 217 -17.08 8.47 -14.04
N PRO A 218 -16.15 8.89 -13.16
CA PRO A 218 -15.90 8.19 -11.92
C PRO A 218 -17.13 8.32 -11.01
N MET A 219 -17.70 7.18 -10.67
CA MET A 219 -18.84 7.07 -9.77
C MET A 219 -18.37 6.36 -8.51
N LEU A 220 -18.45 7.05 -7.37
CA LEU A 220 -18.28 6.44 -6.07
C LEU A 220 -19.68 6.14 -5.54
N ASN A 221 -19.97 4.88 -5.21
CA ASN A 221 -21.27 4.50 -4.67
C ASN A 221 -22.47 4.80 -5.58
N GLY A 222 -22.26 4.88 -6.90
CA GLY A 222 -23.28 5.25 -7.87
C GLY A 222 -23.49 6.77 -8.04
N GLU A 223 -22.70 7.59 -7.36
CA GLU A 223 -22.76 9.06 -7.42
C GLU A 223 -21.48 9.63 -8.04
N PHE A 224 -21.64 10.66 -8.89
CA PHE A 224 -20.48 11.34 -9.46
C PHE A 224 -19.68 12.01 -8.35
N THR A 225 -18.39 11.69 -8.28
CA THR A 225 -17.48 12.29 -7.30
C THR A 225 -16.32 12.93 -8.04
N PHE A 226 -16.21 14.26 -7.95
CA PHE A 226 -15.05 14.97 -8.46
C PHE A 226 -13.86 14.76 -7.51
N MET A 227 -12.80 14.14 -8.02
CA MET A 227 -11.58 13.88 -7.24
C MET A 227 -10.67 15.10 -7.32
N ALA A 228 -10.43 15.74 -6.18
CA ALA A 228 -9.55 16.88 -6.05
C ALA A 228 -8.59 16.63 -4.89
N GLY A 229 -7.29 16.82 -5.13
CA GLY A 229 -6.29 16.30 -4.23
C GLY A 229 -4.87 16.78 -4.52
N PHE A 230 -3.99 16.47 -3.59
CA PHE A 230 -2.55 16.67 -3.74
C PHE A 230 -1.88 15.44 -4.31
N LEU A 231 -0.74 15.67 -4.97
CA LEU A 231 0.27 14.64 -5.17
C LEU A 231 1.16 14.62 -3.92
N ASP A 232 1.17 13.48 -3.22
CA ASP A 232 1.91 13.29 -1.97
C ASP A 232 3.17 12.46 -2.25
N GLN A 233 4.33 13.04 -1.94
CA GLN A 233 5.62 12.35 -2.03
C GLN A 233 6.01 11.72 -0.67
N SER A 234 5.42 12.21 0.42
CA SER A 234 5.64 11.78 1.80
C SER A 234 7.11 11.87 2.24
N TRP A 235 7.74 13.03 2.02
CA TRP A 235 9.04 13.38 2.59
C TRP A 235 8.90 14.20 3.86
N TRP A 236 9.61 13.77 4.90
CA TRP A 236 9.69 14.39 6.20
C TRP A 236 11.04 15.09 6.37
N PRO A 237 11.09 16.30 6.96
CA PRO A 237 12.34 17.07 7.09
C PRO A 237 13.50 16.30 7.73
N ASP A 238 13.23 15.52 8.79
CA ASP A 238 14.26 14.80 9.52
C ASP A 238 14.38 13.33 9.07
N GLY A 239 13.25 12.63 8.97
CA GLY A 239 13.22 11.19 8.72
C GLY A 239 13.18 10.80 7.24
N GLN A 240 13.15 11.78 6.31
CA GLN A 240 12.93 11.59 4.88
C GLN A 240 11.70 10.71 4.60
N TYR A 241 11.85 9.39 4.50
CA TYR A 241 10.71 8.50 4.35
C TYR A 241 9.94 8.18 5.62
N THR A 242 10.57 8.31 6.78
CA THR A 242 9.97 7.96 8.07
C THR A 242 9.34 9.20 8.70
N ALA A 243 8.03 9.13 8.95
CA ALA A 243 7.34 10.16 9.71
C ALA A 243 7.85 10.22 11.16
N PRO A 244 7.92 11.41 11.77
CA PRO A 244 8.45 11.56 13.13
C PRO A 244 7.51 10.94 14.18
N THR A 245 6.19 11.00 13.95
CA THR A 245 5.18 10.43 14.84
C THR A 245 3.96 9.98 14.03
N ASP A 246 3.10 9.17 14.66
CA ASP A 246 1.81 8.80 14.09
C ASP A 246 0.86 10.00 13.93
N ASP A 247 0.90 10.95 14.86
CA ASP A 247 0.13 12.20 14.76
C ASP A 247 0.58 13.05 13.57
N ALA A 248 1.87 13.04 13.22
CA ALA A 248 2.37 13.72 12.04
C ALA A 248 1.81 13.08 10.75
N LEU A 249 1.81 11.74 10.65
CA LEU A 249 1.16 11.02 9.54
C LEU A 249 -0.31 11.42 9.41
N ALA A 250 -1.04 11.45 10.54
CA ALA A 250 -2.44 11.83 10.57
C ALA A 250 -2.66 13.29 10.15
N TYR A 251 -1.81 14.21 10.62
CA TYR A 251 -1.92 15.64 10.34
C TYR A 251 -1.79 15.96 8.85
N ASP A 252 -0.83 15.35 8.15
CA ASP A 252 -0.61 15.62 6.72
C ASP A 252 -1.83 15.21 5.87
N LEU A 253 -2.45 14.08 6.23
CA LEU A 253 -3.71 13.64 5.65
C LEU A 253 -4.88 14.56 6.02
N GLN A 254 -4.97 14.99 7.29
CA GLN A 254 -5.99 15.95 7.73
C GLN A 254 -5.88 17.28 7.00
N ALA A 255 -4.67 17.75 6.70
CA ALA A 255 -4.46 18.98 5.96
C ALA A 255 -5.14 18.95 4.60
N THR A 256 -5.12 17.81 3.90
CA THR A 256 -5.89 17.62 2.65
C THR A 256 -7.37 17.94 2.84
N LYS A 257 -7.99 17.43 3.91
CA LYS A 257 -9.41 17.74 4.23
C LYS A 257 -9.61 19.20 4.63
N MET A 258 -8.65 19.82 5.33
CA MET A 258 -8.72 21.24 5.72
C MET A 258 -8.80 22.17 4.50
N PHE A 259 -8.20 21.79 3.37
CA PHE A 259 -8.32 22.52 2.10
C PHE A 259 -9.59 22.20 1.31
N GLY A 260 -10.50 21.38 1.85
CA GLY A 260 -11.73 20.96 1.17
C GLY A 260 -11.48 19.93 0.05
N LEU A 261 -10.32 19.28 0.05
CA LEU A 261 -9.95 18.24 -0.90
C LEU A 261 -10.37 16.86 -0.37
N ASN A 262 -10.53 15.89 -1.28
CA ASN A 262 -11.08 14.57 -0.97
C ASN A 262 -10.20 13.41 -1.45
N MET A 263 -9.06 13.70 -2.08
CA MET A 263 -8.21 12.72 -2.70
C MET A 263 -6.73 13.03 -2.45
N ILE A 264 -5.90 11.98 -2.47
CA ILE A 264 -4.44 12.06 -2.54
C ILE A 264 -3.97 11.07 -3.61
N ARG A 265 -3.04 11.50 -4.47
CA ARG A 265 -2.23 10.59 -5.28
C ARG A 265 -0.93 10.35 -4.53
N LEU A 266 -0.78 9.16 -3.94
CA LEU A 266 0.46 8.79 -3.26
C LEU A 266 1.47 8.35 -4.31
N HIS A 267 2.48 9.18 -4.50
CA HIS A 267 3.35 9.16 -5.66
C HIS A 267 4.59 8.29 -5.42
N GLN A 268 4.74 7.27 -6.27
CA GLN A 268 5.87 6.33 -6.35
C GLN A 268 6.44 5.88 -5.00
N LYS A 269 5.58 5.64 -4.01
CA LYS A 269 5.95 5.19 -2.65
C LYS A 269 4.83 4.35 -2.05
N ILE A 270 5.18 3.34 -1.25
CA ILE A 270 4.22 2.58 -0.43
C ILE A 270 4.42 2.95 1.03
N ASN A 271 3.54 3.76 1.59
CA ASN A 271 3.65 4.21 2.98
C ASN A 271 3.41 3.07 4.00
N PRO A 272 3.68 3.29 5.30
CA PRO A 272 3.28 2.36 6.35
C PRO A 272 1.76 2.17 6.39
N GLU A 273 1.31 0.98 6.81
CA GLU A 273 -0.12 0.64 7.03
C GLU A 273 -0.89 1.71 7.82
N ARG A 274 -0.22 2.36 8.79
CA ARG A 274 -0.79 3.45 9.60
C ARG A 274 -1.22 4.66 8.77
N TRP A 275 -0.51 4.99 7.69
CA TRP A 275 -0.89 6.09 6.81
C TRP A 275 -2.23 5.80 6.11
N TYR A 276 -2.38 4.58 5.56
CA TYR A 276 -3.63 4.18 4.92
C TYR A 276 -4.78 4.04 5.91
N TYR A 277 -4.52 3.56 7.13
CA TYR A 277 -5.51 3.56 8.21
C TYR A 277 -6.05 4.97 8.48
N HIS A 278 -5.19 5.98 8.55
CA HIS A 278 -5.62 7.36 8.72
C HIS A 278 -6.43 7.87 7.51
N ALA A 279 -6.00 7.55 6.28
CA ALA A 279 -6.74 7.91 5.06
C ALA A 279 -8.14 7.25 5.01
N ASP A 280 -8.23 5.98 5.39
CA ASP A 280 -9.49 5.23 5.50
C ASP A 280 -10.43 5.87 6.52
N ARG A 281 -9.91 6.26 7.69
CA ARG A 281 -10.67 6.87 8.79
C ARG A 281 -11.13 8.29 8.48
N LEU A 282 -10.31 9.06 7.77
CA LEU A 282 -10.60 10.46 7.42
C LEU A 282 -11.53 10.60 6.22
N GLY A 283 -11.67 9.55 5.40
CA GLY A 283 -12.41 9.65 4.14
C GLY A 283 -11.62 10.42 3.10
N LEU A 284 -10.45 9.88 2.75
CA LEU A 284 -9.65 10.32 1.62
C LEU A 284 -9.59 9.21 0.58
N VAL A 285 -9.86 9.55 -0.67
CA VAL A 285 -9.60 8.65 -1.80
C VAL A 285 -8.10 8.64 -2.09
N VAL A 286 -7.54 7.47 -2.33
CA VAL A 286 -6.11 7.31 -2.66
C VAL A 286 -5.98 6.72 -4.05
N PHE A 287 -5.22 7.41 -4.89
CA PHE A 287 -4.65 6.82 -6.11
C PHE A 287 -3.23 6.38 -5.75
N GLN A 288 -2.98 5.09 -5.79
CA GLN A 288 -1.71 4.53 -5.35
C GLN A 288 -0.82 4.26 -6.55
N ASP A 289 0.28 5.01 -6.63
CA ASP A 289 1.31 4.74 -7.62
C ASP A 289 2.17 3.55 -7.18
N LEU A 290 2.48 2.69 -8.13
CA LEU A 290 3.54 1.71 -7.94
C LEU A 290 4.90 2.39 -8.00
N VAL A 291 5.85 1.88 -7.21
CA VAL A 291 7.21 2.40 -7.24
C VAL A 291 7.90 1.90 -8.49
N GLN A 292 8.42 2.83 -9.29
CA GLN A 292 9.20 2.51 -10.48
C GLN A 292 10.63 3.03 -10.37
N LYS A 293 11.47 2.59 -11.31
CA LYS A 293 12.82 3.14 -11.48
C LYS A 293 12.72 4.52 -12.15
N TYR A 294 13.22 5.56 -11.50
CA TYR A 294 13.33 6.88 -12.09
C TYR A 294 14.68 7.04 -12.82
N GLY A 295 14.62 7.13 -14.15
CA GLY A 295 15.80 7.24 -15.00
C GLY A 295 16.64 5.95 -15.06
N GLY A 296 17.28 5.70 -16.21
CA GLY A 296 18.21 4.57 -16.36
C GLY A 296 17.57 3.18 -16.21
N ALA A 297 16.25 3.05 -16.36
CA ALA A 297 15.57 1.76 -16.34
C ALA A 297 16.17 0.81 -17.40
N SER A 298 16.35 -0.45 -17.03
CA SER A 298 16.94 -1.48 -17.90
C SER A 298 16.14 -2.78 -17.84
N LYS A 299 16.55 -3.80 -18.60
CA LYS A 299 15.92 -5.12 -18.52
C LYS A 299 16.01 -5.75 -17.12
N ALA A 300 17.05 -5.41 -16.35
CA ALA A 300 17.19 -5.88 -14.97
C ALA A 300 16.13 -5.27 -14.02
N THR A 301 15.52 -4.14 -14.38
CA THR A 301 14.46 -3.49 -13.59
C THR A 301 13.14 -4.27 -13.61
N VAL A 302 12.85 -5.00 -14.70
CA VAL A 302 11.51 -5.57 -14.97
C VAL A 302 11.06 -6.52 -13.87
N GLU A 303 11.88 -7.52 -13.52
CA GLU A 303 11.50 -8.51 -12.49
C GLU A 303 11.42 -7.88 -11.09
N LEU A 304 12.29 -6.90 -10.79
CA LEU A 304 12.29 -6.20 -9.50
C LEU A 304 11.01 -5.38 -9.34
N PHE A 305 10.64 -4.61 -10.36
CA PHE A 305 9.38 -3.88 -10.40
C PHE A 305 8.17 -4.80 -10.28
N VAL A 306 8.16 -5.93 -10.99
CA VAL A 306 7.03 -6.88 -10.91
C VAL A 306 6.91 -7.49 -9.51
N GLY A 307 8.03 -7.80 -8.86
CA GLY A 307 8.06 -8.23 -7.46
C GLY A 307 7.45 -7.19 -6.53
N ASP A 308 7.97 -5.96 -6.57
CA ASP A 308 7.51 -4.84 -5.73
C ASP A 308 6.04 -4.50 -5.98
N MET A 309 5.60 -4.52 -7.25
CA MET A 309 4.21 -4.32 -7.65
C MET A 309 3.28 -5.37 -7.03
N ARG A 310 3.65 -6.65 -7.09
CA ARG A 310 2.85 -7.74 -6.50
C ARG A 310 2.72 -7.52 -5.00
N ALA A 311 3.84 -7.22 -4.33
CA ALA A 311 3.86 -6.96 -2.89
C ALA A 311 2.99 -5.74 -2.51
N ALA A 312 3.13 -4.62 -3.23
CA ALA A 312 2.33 -3.42 -3.01
C ALA A 312 0.82 -3.67 -3.14
N ILE A 313 0.37 -4.25 -4.27
CA ILE A 313 -1.07 -4.47 -4.51
C ILE A 313 -1.62 -5.48 -3.51
N THR A 314 -0.96 -6.62 -3.32
CA THR A 314 -1.46 -7.66 -2.42
C THR A 314 -1.42 -7.25 -0.96
N GLY A 315 -0.45 -6.43 -0.56
CA GLY A 315 -0.29 -5.90 0.79
C GLY A 315 -1.27 -4.79 1.12
N ARG A 316 -1.67 -3.94 0.16
CA ARG A 316 -2.49 -2.74 0.43
C ARG A 316 -3.94 -2.84 -0.06
N ARG A 317 -4.33 -3.88 -0.81
CA ARG A 317 -5.70 -4.05 -1.36
C ARG A 317 -6.83 -4.10 -0.34
N ASN A 318 -6.56 -4.23 0.96
CA ASN A 318 -7.62 -4.25 1.97
C ASN A 318 -8.09 -2.82 2.34
N HIS A 319 -7.35 -1.76 1.98
CA HIS A 319 -7.73 -0.39 2.34
C HIS A 319 -8.86 0.16 1.45
N PRO A 320 -10.00 0.62 2.03
CA PRO A 320 -11.08 1.22 1.25
C PRO A 320 -10.66 2.52 0.57
N CYS A 321 -9.73 3.30 1.12
CA CYS A 321 -9.26 4.55 0.54
C CYS A 321 -8.67 4.38 -0.86
N ILE A 322 -7.92 3.30 -1.10
CA ILE A 322 -7.30 3.06 -2.41
C ILE A 322 -8.38 2.71 -3.40
N VAL A 323 -8.58 3.48 -4.47
CA VAL A 323 -9.59 3.19 -5.51
C VAL A 323 -8.97 2.93 -6.88
N GLN A 324 -7.68 3.25 -7.04
CA GLN A 324 -6.94 3.12 -8.29
C GLN A 324 -5.49 2.73 -8.02
N TRP A 325 -4.95 1.85 -8.87
CA TRP A 325 -3.52 1.55 -8.98
C TRP A 325 -2.95 2.22 -10.22
N THR A 326 -1.87 2.98 -10.08
CA THR A 326 -1.16 3.61 -11.20
C THR A 326 0.09 2.81 -11.49
N THR A 327 0.19 2.18 -12.68
CA THR A 327 1.28 1.24 -12.94
C THR A 327 2.61 1.91 -13.28
N PHE A 328 2.58 2.96 -14.10
CA PHE A 328 3.76 3.73 -14.47
C PHE A 328 3.50 5.23 -14.29
N ASN A 329 4.56 6.03 -14.36
CA ASN A 329 4.47 7.50 -14.33
C ASN A 329 5.41 8.15 -15.35
N GLU A 330 4.93 9.20 -16.03
CA GLU A 330 5.64 10.14 -16.91
C GLU A 330 6.56 9.49 -17.97
N GLY A 331 6.38 8.20 -18.23
CA GLY A 331 7.22 7.45 -19.13
C GLY A 331 8.59 7.03 -18.61
N ASP A 332 8.86 7.08 -17.29
CA ASP A 332 10.23 6.87 -16.77
C ASP A 332 10.81 5.47 -17.03
N CYS A 333 9.97 4.43 -17.03
CA CYS A 333 10.44 3.05 -17.17
C CYS A 333 9.69 2.19 -18.20
N TRP A 334 8.50 2.59 -18.67
CA TRP A 334 7.64 1.73 -19.52
C TRP A 334 8.34 1.15 -20.76
N ARG A 335 9.32 1.87 -21.36
CA ARG A 335 10.01 1.45 -22.59
C ARG A 335 10.76 0.12 -22.43
N VAL A 336 11.19 -0.24 -21.22
CA VAL A 336 11.85 -1.53 -20.98
C VAL A 336 10.85 -2.69 -20.85
N PHE A 337 9.58 -2.39 -20.57
CA PHE A 337 8.45 -3.32 -20.52
C PHE A 337 7.87 -3.53 -21.93
N ASN A 338 8.67 -4.17 -22.78
CA ASN A 338 8.34 -4.43 -24.19
C ASN A 338 8.33 -5.92 -24.57
N THR A 339 8.42 -6.83 -23.58
CA THR A 339 8.49 -8.28 -23.81
C THR A 339 7.47 -9.00 -22.95
N LYS A 340 6.61 -9.84 -23.56
CA LYS A 340 5.65 -10.66 -22.83
C LYS A 340 6.36 -11.63 -21.86
N PRO A 341 5.79 -11.94 -20.68
CA PRO A 341 4.50 -11.48 -20.20
C PRO A 341 4.51 -10.09 -19.56
N TYR A 342 5.67 -9.43 -19.44
CA TYR A 342 5.83 -8.13 -18.77
C TYR A 342 6.04 -6.99 -19.78
N ASN A 343 5.27 -6.99 -20.88
CA ASN A 343 5.08 -5.78 -21.67
C ASN A 343 4.05 -4.87 -20.96
N VAL A 344 3.91 -3.61 -21.37
CA VAL A 344 2.95 -2.65 -20.75
C VAL A 344 1.55 -3.26 -20.55
N GLU A 345 1.00 -3.90 -21.59
CA GLU A 345 -0.30 -4.60 -21.53
C GLU A 345 -0.31 -5.72 -20.48
N GLY A 346 0.77 -6.49 -20.38
CA GLY A 346 0.89 -7.55 -19.40
C GLY A 346 0.98 -7.03 -17.97
N ILE A 347 1.56 -5.85 -17.76
CA ILE A 347 1.62 -5.18 -16.46
C ILE A 347 0.23 -4.65 -16.05
N THR A 348 -0.50 -3.96 -16.93
CA THR A 348 -1.85 -3.49 -16.60
C THR A 348 -2.81 -4.66 -16.35
N LYS A 349 -2.70 -5.73 -17.15
CA LYS A 349 -3.45 -6.97 -16.93
C LYS A 349 -3.10 -7.63 -15.60
N LEU A 350 -1.81 -7.69 -15.27
CA LEU A 350 -1.37 -8.24 -14.00
C LEU A 350 -1.91 -7.44 -12.80
N ALA A 351 -1.93 -6.11 -12.87
CA ALA A 351 -2.53 -5.27 -11.83
C ALA A 351 -4.00 -5.67 -11.60
N LYS A 352 -4.76 -5.82 -12.69
CA LYS A 352 -6.17 -6.22 -12.65
C LYS A 352 -6.38 -7.64 -12.15
N GLU A 353 -5.49 -8.57 -12.48
CA GLU A 353 -5.54 -9.95 -11.98
C GLU A 353 -5.27 -10.03 -10.46
N LEU A 354 -4.33 -9.21 -9.97
CA LEU A 354 -4.00 -9.14 -8.53
C LEU A 354 -5.13 -8.48 -7.73
N ASP A 355 -5.76 -7.47 -8.31
CA ASP A 355 -6.89 -6.76 -7.71
C ASP A 355 -7.93 -6.31 -8.76
N PRO A 356 -8.98 -7.12 -9.00
CA PRO A 356 -10.03 -6.77 -9.95
C PRO A 356 -11.00 -5.70 -9.43
N THR A 357 -10.86 -5.28 -8.17
CA THR A 357 -11.84 -4.45 -7.46
C THR A 357 -11.59 -2.94 -7.59
N ARG A 358 -10.48 -2.57 -8.22
CA ARG A 358 -10.01 -1.18 -8.37
C ARG A 358 -9.70 -0.86 -9.82
N LEU A 359 -9.74 0.42 -10.16
CA LEU A 359 -9.30 0.90 -11.46
C LEU A 359 -7.77 0.80 -11.59
N VAL A 360 -7.29 0.75 -12.82
CA VAL A 360 -5.87 0.77 -13.17
C VAL A 360 -5.64 1.93 -14.13
N ASP A 361 -4.64 2.75 -13.82
CA ASP A 361 -4.05 3.73 -14.73
C ASP A 361 -2.74 3.16 -15.32
N THR A 362 -2.54 3.35 -16.62
CA THR A 362 -1.42 2.72 -17.35
C THR A 362 -0.09 3.40 -17.02
N ASP A 363 0.03 4.69 -17.32
CA ASP A 363 1.27 5.45 -17.25
C ASP A 363 0.93 6.91 -17.02
N SER A 364 0.72 7.28 -15.75
CA SER A 364 0.18 8.57 -15.36
C SER A 364 1.01 9.72 -15.93
N GLY A 365 0.36 10.60 -16.71
CA GLY A 365 0.98 11.69 -17.46
C GLY A 365 1.92 11.27 -18.58
N GLY A 366 2.09 9.98 -18.83
CA GLY A 366 3.10 9.39 -19.69
C GLY A 366 2.57 8.93 -21.05
N PRO A 367 3.49 8.64 -21.99
CA PRO A 367 3.13 8.29 -23.37
C PRO A 367 2.42 6.94 -23.51
N ALA A 368 2.58 6.00 -22.56
CA ALA A 368 1.95 4.69 -22.67
C ALA A 368 0.42 4.73 -22.41
N ASN A 369 -0.10 5.83 -21.83
CA ASN A 369 -1.55 6.10 -21.77
C ASN A 369 -2.20 6.14 -23.17
N ASN A 370 -1.46 6.48 -24.23
CA ASN A 370 -1.99 6.48 -25.60
C ASN A 370 -2.27 5.07 -26.15
N PHE A 371 -1.81 4.01 -25.48
CA PHE A 371 -2.17 2.65 -25.86
C PHE A 371 -3.56 2.24 -25.36
N HIS A 372 -4.16 3.00 -24.42
CA HIS A 372 -5.48 2.74 -23.86
C HIS A 372 -5.65 1.30 -23.33
N LEU A 373 -4.67 0.85 -22.54
CA LEU A 373 -4.57 -0.54 -22.07
C LEU A 373 -5.23 -0.81 -20.71
N ALA A 374 -5.59 0.24 -19.96
CA ALA A 374 -6.20 0.15 -18.64
C ALA A 374 -7.50 0.99 -18.57
N ASP A 375 -8.10 1.09 -17.38
CA ASP A 375 -9.40 1.75 -17.22
C ASP A 375 -9.31 3.28 -17.33
N VAL A 376 -8.21 3.85 -16.82
CA VAL A 376 -7.99 5.29 -16.75
C VAL A 376 -6.72 5.66 -17.51
N ASN A 377 -6.76 6.85 -18.13
CA ASN A 377 -5.60 7.54 -18.65
C ASN A 377 -5.71 8.98 -18.18
N ASP A 378 -4.79 9.43 -17.35
CA ASP A 378 -4.68 10.83 -16.95
C ASP A 378 -3.68 11.63 -17.81
N ILE A 379 -3.57 12.92 -17.52
CA ILE A 379 -2.65 13.85 -18.18
C ILE A 379 -1.94 14.70 -17.13
N HIS A 380 -0.66 15.00 -17.37
CA HIS A 380 0.06 16.03 -16.64
C HIS A 380 0.13 17.29 -17.52
N SER A 381 -0.31 18.43 -16.98
CA SER A 381 -0.29 19.72 -17.68
C SER A 381 0.40 20.75 -16.82
N TYR A 382 1.55 21.24 -17.30
CA TYR A 382 2.36 22.27 -16.65
C TYR A 382 2.30 23.55 -17.50
N PRO A 383 1.23 24.35 -17.39
CA PRO A 383 1.14 25.59 -18.16
C PRO A 383 2.29 26.52 -17.78
N TYR A 384 2.89 27.20 -18.75
CA TYR A 384 3.90 28.22 -18.48
C TYR A 384 3.33 29.28 -17.51
N PRO A 385 4.13 29.81 -16.57
CA PRO A 385 3.71 30.96 -15.78
C PRO A 385 3.38 32.11 -16.74
N GLY A 386 2.11 32.50 -16.79
CA GLY A 386 1.66 33.64 -17.56
C GLY A 386 2.05 34.93 -16.84
N ASN A 387 2.72 35.85 -17.54
CA ASN A 387 2.79 37.24 -17.11
C ASN A 387 1.48 37.91 -17.56
N PRO A 388 0.55 38.29 -16.65
CA PRO A 388 -0.62 39.05 -17.05
C PRO A 388 -0.13 40.34 -17.71
N GLN A 389 -0.45 40.52 -19.00
CA GLN A 389 -0.22 41.80 -19.65
C GLN A 389 -1.17 42.80 -18.98
N PRO A 390 -0.67 43.91 -18.38
CA PRO A 390 -1.55 44.92 -17.83
C PRO A 390 -2.50 45.39 -18.93
N SER A 391 -3.80 45.35 -18.66
CA SER A 391 -4.78 46.00 -19.54
C SER A 391 -4.63 47.51 -19.40
N HIS A 392 -5.21 48.28 -20.33
CA HIS A 392 -5.30 49.75 -20.24
C HIS A 392 -6.04 50.27 -18.98
N THR A 393 -6.48 49.37 -18.09
CA THR A 393 -7.23 49.65 -16.86
C THR A 393 -6.49 49.18 -15.60
N GLN A 394 -5.23 48.76 -15.70
CA GLN A 394 -4.34 48.46 -14.56
C GLN A 394 -3.16 49.43 -14.50
#